data_AF-A0A7G9YSC9-F1
#
_entry.id   AF-A0A7G9YSC9-F1
#
_cell.length_a   1.000
_cell.length_b   1.000
_cell.length_c   1.000
_cell.angle_alpha   90.00
_cell.angle_beta   90.00
_cell.angle_gamma   90.00
#
_symmetry.space_group_name_H-M   'P 1'
#
loop_
_entity.id
_entity.type
_entity.pdbx_description
1 polymer ?
#
loop_
_entity_poly.entity_id
_entity_poly.type
_entity_poly.pdbx_seq_one_letter_code
_entity_poly.pdbx_strand_id
1 'polypeptide(L)'
;MDSLINDENASEKINTIPIPKFLVKNDLITFKQPINAEVEFENEQYIFSEDTLKLLVVAKTIGEGIKGIKEELAHIWADYILANERELNGDAIKFKKYLLSIIRGGD
;
A
#
# COMPACT_ATOMS: atom_id res chain seq x y z
N MET A 1 -13.66 -36.21 -30.23
CA MET A 1 -12.90 -35.03 -30.69
C MET A 1 -12.59 -34.23 -29.47
N ASP A 2 -11.29 -34.12 -29.24
CA ASP A 2 -10.69 -33.86 -27.95
C ASP A 2 -11.00 -32.47 -27.41
N SER A 3 -10.94 -32.41 -26.08
CA SER A 3 -10.82 -31.20 -25.28
C SER A 3 -9.79 -30.26 -25.88
N LEU A 4 -10.03 -28.95 -25.75
CA LEU A 4 -9.05 -27.95 -25.32
C LEU A 4 -9.87 -26.67 -25.08
N ILE A 5 -10.54 -26.61 -23.92
CA ILE A 5 -10.70 -25.30 -23.28
C ILE A 5 -9.26 -24.92 -23.00
N ASN A 6 -8.73 -23.97 -23.77
CA ASN A 6 -7.47 -23.35 -23.47
C ASN A 6 -7.64 -22.73 -22.09
N ASP A 7 -7.15 -23.47 -21.10
CA ASP A 7 -6.58 -22.94 -19.88
C ASP A 7 -5.41 -22.06 -20.33
N GLU A 8 -5.77 -20.89 -20.88
CA GLU A 8 -4.85 -19.80 -21.07
C GLU A 8 -4.46 -19.42 -19.66
N ASN A 9 -3.39 -20.07 -19.22
CA ASN A 9 -2.57 -19.74 -18.08
C ASN A 9 -2.71 -18.24 -17.79
N ALA A 10 -3.65 -17.92 -16.91
CA ALA A 10 -3.54 -16.78 -16.02
C ALA A 10 -2.42 -17.14 -15.05
N SER A 11 -1.21 -17.32 -15.59
CA SER A 11 0.02 -17.05 -14.89
C SER A 11 0.02 -15.55 -14.65
N GLU A 12 -0.87 -15.10 -13.77
CA GLU A 12 -0.68 -13.87 -13.03
C GLU A 12 0.70 -14.02 -12.41
N LYS A 13 1.71 -13.46 -13.09
CA LYS A 13 2.88 -12.97 -12.37
C LYS A 13 2.31 -11.92 -11.45
N ILE A 14 1.89 -12.35 -10.26
CA ILE A 14 1.53 -11.46 -9.16
C ILE A 14 2.82 -10.68 -8.87
N ASN A 15 3.02 -9.58 -9.58
CA ASN A 15 4.15 -8.67 -9.41
C ASN A 15 3.85 -7.79 -8.21
N THR A 16 3.67 -8.42 -7.04
CA THR A 16 3.51 -7.69 -5.80
C THR A 16 4.88 -7.30 -5.25
N ILE A 17 4.97 -6.08 -4.74
CA ILE A 17 6.15 -5.59 -4.05
C ILE A 17 5.80 -5.41 -2.57
N PRO A 18 6.47 -6.13 -1.66
CA PRO A 18 6.23 -5.99 -0.24
C PRO A 18 6.81 -4.65 0.26
N ILE A 19 5.99 -3.90 0.99
CA ILE A 19 6.36 -2.65 1.65
C ILE A 19 6.35 -2.91 3.16
N PRO A 20 7.51 -3.27 3.77
CA PRO A 20 7.56 -3.65 5.18
C PRO A 20 7.52 -2.45 6.14
N LYS A 21 7.91 -1.27 5.65
CA LYS A 21 8.10 -0.07 6.46
C LYS A 21 8.11 1.20 5.62
N PHE A 22 7.78 2.31 6.26
CA PHE A 22 7.80 3.65 5.69
C PHE A 22 8.29 4.66 6.75
N LEU A 23 8.74 5.83 6.30
CA LEU A 23 9.24 6.89 7.18
C LEU A 23 8.16 7.96 7.33
N VAL A 24 7.97 8.41 8.57
CA VAL A 24 7.15 9.57 8.87
C VAL A 24 8.02 10.55 9.64
N LYS A 25 8.37 11.69 9.02
CA LYS A 25 9.39 12.60 9.55
C LYS A 25 10.69 11.82 9.79
N ASN A 26 11.05 11.55 11.05
CA ASN A 26 12.24 10.78 11.43
C ASN A 26 11.91 9.41 12.05
N ASP A 27 10.63 9.06 12.13
CA ASP A 27 10.16 7.82 12.76
C ASP A 27 9.98 6.74 11.68
N LEU A 28 10.59 5.57 11.92
CA LEU A 28 10.45 4.41 11.05
C LEU A 28 9.26 3.56 11.50
N ILE A 29 8.17 3.64 10.75
CA ILE A 29 6.97 2.85 11.01
C ILE A 29 7.09 1.51 10.29
N THR A 30 6.94 0.41 11.03
CA THR A 30 7.09 -0.96 10.52
C THR A 30 5.77 -1.71 10.64
N PHE A 31 5.34 -2.36 9.56
CA PHE A 31 4.13 -3.19 9.60
C PHE A 31 4.37 -4.54 10.30
N LYS A 32 3.32 -5.12 10.90
CA LYS A 32 3.35 -6.50 11.44
C LYS A 32 3.62 -7.52 10.34
N GLN A 33 2.99 -7.30 9.19
CA GLN A 33 3.19 -8.00 7.92
C GLN A 33 3.31 -6.94 6.83
N PRO A 34 4.24 -7.06 5.87
CA PRO A 34 4.32 -6.11 4.77
C PRO A 34 2.97 -5.96 4.07
N ILE A 35 2.60 -4.73 3.72
CA ILE A 35 1.53 -4.53 2.73
C ILE A 35 2.12 -4.84 1.36
N ASN A 36 1.31 -5.42 0.47
CA ASN A 36 1.76 -5.82 -0.85
C ASN A 36 1.18 -4.84 -1.87
N ALA A 37 2.03 -4.04 -2.50
CA ALA A 37 1.62 -3.21 -3.61
C ALA A 37 1.61 -4.06 -4.88
N GLU A 38 0.47 -4.19 -5.53
CA GLU A 38 0.35 -4.77 -6.86
C GLU A 38 0.98 -3.82 -7.88
N VAL A 39 1.69 -4.37 -8.88
CA VAL A 39 2.37 -3.58 -9.89
C VAL A 39 1.96 -4.03 -11.28
N GLU A 40 1.35 -3.10 -12.00
CA GLU A 40 1.02 -3.22 -13.41
C GLU A 40 1.91 -2.30 -14.24
N PHE A 41 2.16 -2.68 -15.50
CA PHE A 41 2.86 -1.82 -16.45
C PHE A 41 1.95 -1.54 -17.63
N GLU A 42 1.48 -0.31 -17.73
CA GLU A 42 0.54 0.15 -18.76
C GLU A 42 1.01 1.51 -19.29
N ASN A 43 0.88 1.76 -20.60
CA ASN A 43 1.16 3.06 -21.21
C ASN A 43 2.54 3.66 -20.84
N GLU A 44 3.58 2.81 -20.83
CA GLU A 44 4.96 3.18 -20.44
C GLU A 44 5.10 3.73 -19.01
N GLN A 45 4.22 3.28 -18.11
CA GLN A 45 4.20 3.64 -16.71
C GLN A 45 3.98 2.41 -15.83
N TYR A 46 4.56 2.42 -14.65
CA TYR A 46 4.24 1.49 -13.59
C TYR A 46 3.09 2.04 -12.76
N ILE A 47 2.05 1.24 -12.57
CA ILE A 47 0.91 1.54 -11.71
C ILE A 47 1.03 0.66 -10.49
N PHE A 48 1.11 1.29 -9.32
CA PHE A 48 1.17 0.64 -8.01
C PHE A 48 -0.16 0.82 -7.31
N SER A 49 -0.79 -0.28 -6.91
CA SER A 49 -2.05 -0.28 -6.16
C SER A 49 -1.92 -1.07 -4.86
N GLU A 50 -2.54 -0.59 -3.78
CA GLU A 50 -2.76 -1.38 -2.57
C GLU A 50 -4.18 -1.16 -2.08
N ASP A 51 -4.94 -2.23 -2.07
CA ASP A 51 -6.40 -2.14 -2.01
C ASP A 51 -6.94 -1.89 -0.61
N THR A 52 -6.21 -2.28 0.43
CA THR A 52 -6.64 -2.18 1.82
C THR A 52 -6.63 -0.75 2.32
N LEU A 53 -5.59 0.00 1.97
CA LEU A 53 -5.39 1.40 2.30
C LEU A 53 -5.76 2.33 1.14
N LYS A 54 -6.23 1.78 0.01
CA LYS A 54 -6.64 2.51 -1.19
C LYS A 54 -5.54 3.42 -1.73
N LEU A 55 -4.34 2.86 -1.84
CA LEU A 55 -3.18 3.52 -2.41
C LEU A 55 -3.17 3.33 -3.92
N LEU A 56 -2.83 4.39 -4.65
CA LEU A 56 -2.61 4.36 -6.09
C LEU A 56 -1.48 5.32 -6.46
N VAL A 57 -0.44 4.82 -7.10
CA VAL A 57 0.72 5.61 -7.53
C VAL A 57 1.10 5.24 -8.95
N VAL A 58 1.33 6.24 -9.78
CA VAL A 58 1.82 6.07 -11.15
C VAL A 58 3.24 6.60 -11.25
N ALA A 59 4.16 5.81 -11.79
CA ALA A 59 5.58 6.12 -11.80
C ALA A 59 6.27 5.70 -13.11
N LYS A 60 7.43 6.29 -13.43
CA LYS A 60 8.23 5.89 -14.60
C LYS A 60 9.18 4.74 -14.27
N THR A 61 9.49 4.53 -13.00
CA THR A 61 10.33 3.42 -12.54
C THR A 61 9.74 2.74 -11.30
N ILE A 62 10.15 1.49 -11.06
CA ILE A 62 9.76 0.74 -9.85
C ILE A 62 10.20 1.48 -8.58
N GLY A 63 11.42 2.05 -8.59
CA GLY A 63 11.95 2.78 -7.44
C GLY A 63 11.14 4.02 -7.09
N GLU A 64 10.70 4.76 -8.11
CA GLU A 64 9.77 5.89 -7.94
C GLU A 64 8.41 5.46 -7.40
N GLY A 65 7.85 4.35 -7.91
CA GLY A 65 6.56 3.85 -7.44
C GLY A 65 6.59 3.38 -5.98
N ILE A 66 7.63 2.64 -5.57
CA ILE A 66 7.85 2.27 -4.16
C ILE A 66 7.98 3.52 -3.28
N LYS A 67 8.71 4.53 -3.76
CA LYS A 67 8.87 5.80 -3.05
C LYS A 67 7.51 6.49 -2.89
N GLY A 68 6.74 6.61 -3.97
CA GLY A 68 5.41 7.22 -3.93
C GLY A 68 4.45 6.49 -2.99
N ILE A 69 4.42 5.15 -3.00
CA ILE A 69 3.60 4.38 -2.04
C ILE A 69 3.97 4.71 -0.59
N LYS A 70 5.27 4.85 -0.29
CA LYS A 70 5.73 5.24 1.05
C LYS A 70 5.37 6.68 1.41
N GLU A 71 5.35 7.59 0.43
CA GLU A 71 4.92 8.98 0.63
C GLU A 71 3.42 9.06 0.92
N GLU A 72 2.58 8.34 0.15
CA GLU A 72 1.14 8.23 0.42
C GLU A 72 0.85 7.62 1.80
N LEU A 73 1.59 6.59 2.20
CA LEU A 73 1.51 6.05 3.56
C LEU A 73 1.85 7.09 4.64
N ALA A 74 2.86 7.93 4.39
CA ALA A 74 3.24 8.99 5.31
C ALA A 74 2.17 10.08 5.40
N HIS A 75 1.50 10.41 4.29
CA HIS A 75 0.35 11.30 4.27
C HIS A 75 -0.83 10.74 5.08
N ILE A 76 -1.21 9.49 4.84
CA ILE A 76 -2.24 8.80 5.64
C ILE A 76 -1.87 8.81 7.13
N TRP A 77 -0.62 8.55 7.48
CA TRP A 77 -0.19 8.57 8.87
C TRP A 77 -0.35 9.96 9.51
N ALA A 78 0.01 11.01 8.78
CA ALA A 78 -0.16 12.39 9.25
C ALA A 78 -1.65 12.72 9.45
N ASP A 79 -2.50 12.36 8.49
CA ASP A 79 -3.93 12.72 8.47
C ASP A 79 -4.76 12.00 9.55
N TYR A 80 -4.36 10.79 9.96
CA TYR A 80 -5.17 9.99 10.90
C TYR A 80 -4.48 9.73 12.24
N ILE A 81 -3.17 9.46 12.24
CA ILE A 81 -2.47 9.15 13.49
C ILE A 81 -2.04 10.42 14.21
N LEU A 82 -1.42 11.36 13.49
CA LEU A 82 -0.87 12.59 14.06
C LEU A 82 -1.90 13.72 14.20
N ALA A 83 -3.03 13.63 13.50
CA ALA A 83 -4.11 14.60 13.61
C ALA A 83 -4.69 14.68 15.03
N ASN A 84 -5.23 15.85 15.37
CA ASN A 84 -5.93 16.04 16.63
C ASN A 84 -7.21 15.19 16.63
N GLU A 85 -7.41 14.37 17.66
CA GLU A 85 -8.55 13.46 17.72
C GLU A 85 -9.91 14.17 17.64
N ARG A 86 -9.98 15.45 18.06
CA ARG A 86 -11.18 16.28 17.93
C ARG A 86 -11.54 16.64 16.48
N GLU A 87 -10.59 16.52 15.55
CA GLU A 87 -10.76 16.78 14.12
C GLU A 87 -11.18 15.51 13.36
N LEU A 88 -11.12 14.35 14.02
CA LEU A 88 -11.49 13.07 13.42
C LEU A 88 -12.97 12.78 13.64
N ASN A 89 -13.67 12.47 12.55
CA ASN A 89 -15.02 11.92 12.63
C ASN A 89 -14.98 10.44 13.08
N GLY A 90 -16.15 9.86 13.34
CA GLY A 90 -16.25 8.49 13.84
C GLY A 90 -15.60 7.43 12.95
N ASP A 91 -15.63 7.60 11.62
CA ASP A 91 -15.00 6.66 10.69
C ASP A 91 -13.49 6.86 10.60
N ALA A 92 -13.01 8.10 10.67
CA ALA A 92 -11.59 8.40 10.78
C ALA A 92 -10.97 7.82 12.07
N ILE A 93 -11.71 7.80 13.18
CA ILE A 93 -11.29 7.13 14.42
C ILE A 93 -11.21 5.60 14.23
N LYS A 94 -12.17 4.99 13.53
CA LYS A 94 -12.11 3.55 13.21
C LYS A 94 -10.90 3.24 12.33
N PHE A 95 -10.65 4.06 11.32
CA PHE A 95 -9.51 3.91 10.42
C PHE A 95 -8.17 4.09 11.15
N LYS A 96 -8.07 5.09 12.04
CA LYS A 96 -6.93 5.25 12.97
C LYS A 96 -6.66 3.99 13.78
N LYS A 97 -7.68 3.38 14.38
CA LYS A 97 -7.54 2.11 15.13
C LYS A 97 -7.06 0.97 14.22
N TYR A 98 -7.57 0.91 13.00
CA TYR A 98 -7.12 -0.07 12.01
C TYR A 98 -5.63 0.09 11.66
N LEU A 99 -5.19 1.32 11.33
CA LEU A 99 -3.78 1.64 11.05
C LEU A 99 -2.85 1.24 12.21
N LEU A 100 -3.26 1.53 13.45
CA LEU A 100 -2.50 1.13 14.65
C LEU A 100 -2.48 -0.39 14.85
N SER A 101 -3.51 -1.11 14.40
CA SER A 101 -3.59 -2.57 14.54
C SER A 101 -2.64 -3.33 13.62
N ILE A 102 -2.23 -2.74 12.49
CA ILE A 102 -1.40 -3.39 11.47
C ILE A 102 0.09 -3.07 11.60
N ILE A 103 0.49 -2.14 12.48
CA ILE A 103 1.90 -1.82 12.75
C ILE A 103 2.49 -2.65 13.90
N ARG A 104 3.78 -2.95 13.84
CA ARG A 104 4.50 -3.41 15.04
C ARG A 104 4.53 -2.23 16.01
N GLY A 105 3.98 -2.42 17.21
CA GLY A 105 4.21 -1.47 18.30
C GLY A 105 5.71 -1.34 18.50
N GLY A 106 6.20 -0.11 18.62
CA GLY A 106 7.62 0.13 18.88
C GLY A 106 8.05 -0.58 20.17
N ASP A 107 9.22 -1.22 20.12
CA ASP A 107 9.96 -1.61 21.32
C ASP A 107 10.42 -0.37 22.09
#